data_AF-A0A9E2I646-F1
#
_entry.id   AF-A0A9E2I646-F1
#
_cell.length_a   1.000
_cell.length_b   1.000
_cell.length_c   1.000
_cell.angle_alpha   90.00
_cell.angle_beta   90.00
_cell.angle_gamma   90.00
#
_symmetry.space_group_name_H-M   'P 1'
#
loop_
_entity.id
_entity.type
_entity.pdbx_description
1 polymer ?
#
loop_
_entity_poly.entity_id
_entity_poly.type
_entity_poly.pdbx_seq_one_letter_code
_entity_poly.pdbx_strand_id
1 'polypeptide(L)'
;MATPNKILEDALQRARKSTRKSIILDSAILERVIYIARCLSNRAGVRMLMTCALAKIHRPEIDIRKPYTEIDSKGTFSGRAEYDEKYIWPFASENNLPVNSTTAFLTPGFRTINVPLAPPLLISGRPKKMYEDTIQLLDDVYRDRVTADDLLTETIRQLLILKQEQEGRLQQLLQELGTSYNSVPLSTEEIVSLISQHLQSPKSSRLPLLVVAAAYQAASQPLGEQARSLFAHNAADLQTGALGDLEITLIDDENVITSYEMKAKDVTKSDIDFAIQKVAHSGMRIDNYIFITTGRIDIDIAEYATSLYRETGGIEFVILDCIRFLRHFLHLFHRLRLDFLEAYQELVLSEPDSAVNQPLKEVFLALRRAAEFDSSV
;
A
#
# COMPACT_ATOMS: atom_id res chain seq x y z
N MET A 1 -5.95 -4.84 -36.38
CA MET A 1 -6.34 -5.24 -35.01
C MET A 1 -6.37 -4.00 -34.15
N ALA A 2 -7.29 -3.91 -33.18
CA ALA A 2 -7.31 -2.80 -32.23
C ALA A 2 -6.02 -2.80 -31.37
N THR A 3 -5.54 -1.62 -30.98
CA THR A 3 -4.38 -1.51 -30.09
C THR A 3 -4.75 -1.99 -28.67
N PRO A 4 -3.78 -2.46 -27.86
CA PRO A 4 -4.05 -2.88 -26.47
C PRO A 4 -4.79 -1.83 -25.63
N ASN A 5 -4.41 -0.55 -25.74
CA ASN A 5 -5.09 0.54 -25.05
C ASN A 5 -6.55 0.67 -25.49
N LYS A 6 -6.83 0.52 -26.79
CA LYS A 6 -8.20 0.61 -27.29
C LYS A 6 -9.06 -0.56 -26.80
N ILE A 7 -8.50 -1.77 -26.75
CA ILE A 7 -9.17 -2.95 -26.18
C ILE A 7 -9.54 -2.71 -24.71
N LEU A 8 -8.61 -2.18 -23.92
CA LEU A 8 -8.86 -1.87 -22.50
C LEU A 8 -9.92 -0.78 -22.31
N GLU A 9 -9.87 0.27 -23.13
CA GLU A 9 -10.86 1.36 -23.09
C GLU A 9 -12.27 0.84 -23.45
N ASP A 10 -12.38 0.04 -24.51
CA ASP A 10 -13.66 -0.52 -24.94
C ASP A 10 -14.23 -1.49 -23.89
N ALA A 11 -13.38 -2.34 -23.29
CA ALA A 11 -13.74 -3.20 -22.18
C ALA A 11 -14.19 -2.38 -20.95
N LEU A 12 -13.51 -1.29 -20.61
CA LEU A 12 -13.91 -0.39 -19.53
C LEU A 12 -15.28 0.24 -19.80
N GLN A 13 -15.52 0.74 -21.01
CA GLN A 13 -16.80 1.33 -21.39
C GLN A 13 -17.94 0.30 -21.32
N ARG A 14 -17.69 -0.93 -21.78
CA ARG A 14 -18.65 -2.04 -21.70
C ARG A 14 -18.92 -2.43 -20.24
N ALA A 15 -17.89 -2.53 -19.41
CA ALA A 15 -18.01 -2.81 -17.98
C ALA A 15 -18.85 -1.75 -17.25
N ARG A 16 -18.65 -0.46 -17.53
CA ARG A 16 -19.44 0.65 -16.97
C ARG A 16 -20.92 0.59 -17.37
N LYS A 17 -21.21 0.22 -18.63
CA LYS A 17 -22.60 0.06 -19.13
C LYS A 17 -23.32 -1.15 -18.51
N SER A 18 -22.58 -2.19 -18.12
CA SER A 18 -23.13 -3.44 -17.59
C SER A 18 -23.13 -3.53 -16.06
N THR A 19 -23.02 -2.42 -15.33
CA THR A 19 -22.88 -2.41 -13.85
C THR A 19 -23.89 -3.29 -13.10
N ARG A 20 -25.14 -3.37 -13.55
CA ARG A 20 -26.21 -4.16 -12.90
C ARG A 20 -26.30 -5.63 -13.32
N LYS A 21 -25.71 -6.03 -14.45
CA LYS A 21 -25.87 -7.39 -15.00
C LYS A 21 -24.53 -7.95 -15.45
N SER A 22 -24.23 -9.16 -15.00
CA SER A 22 -23.04 -9.91 -15.44
C SER A 22 -23.03 -10.09 -16.96
N ILE A 23 -21.83 -10.00 -17.53
CA ILE A 23 -21.58 -10.31 -18.93
C ILE A 23 -21.44 -11.83 -19.12
N ILE A 24 -20.85 -12.50 -18.13
CA ILE A 24 -20.72 -13.96 -18.09
C ILE A 24 -22.02 -14.56 -17.54
N LEU A 25 -22.65 -15.43 -18.33
CA LEU A 25 -23.90 -16.11 -17.97
C LEU A 25 -23.67 -17.41 -17.18
N ASP A 26 -22.54 -18.08 -17.39
CA ASP A 26 -22.17 -19.27 -16.64
C ASP A 26 -21.84 -18.88 -15.18
N SER A 27 -22.62 -19.40 -14.24
CA SER A 27 -22.50 -19.04 -12.83
C SER A 27 -21.18 -19.52 -12.22
N ALA A 28 -20.65 -20.68 -12.64
CA ALA A 28 -19.41 -21.21 -12.10
C ALA A 28 -18.19 -20.39 -12.56
N ILE A 29 -18.17 -19.96 -13.82
CA ILE A 29 -17.14 -19.06 -14.34
C ILE A 29 -17.25 -17.70 -13.63
N LEU A 30 -18.47 -17.15 -13.52
CA LEU A 30 -18.71 -15.88 -12.85
C LEU A 30 -18.25 -15.88 -11.40
N GLU A 31 -18.57 -16.93 -10.63
CA GLU A 31 -18.15 -17.06 -9.23
C GLU A 31 -16.62 -17.03 -9.07
N ARG A 32 -15.87 -17.67 -9.99
CA ARG A 32 -14.40 -17.62 -10.00
C ARG A 32 -13.87 -16.21 -10.29
N VAL A 33 -14.46 -15.52 -11.28
CA VAL A 33 -14.09 -14.13 -11.59
C VAL A 33 -14.34 -13.21 -10.39
N ILE A 34 -15.52 -13.33 -9.76
CA ILE A 34 -15.87 -12.58 -8.54
C ILE A 34 -14.86 -12.87 -7.43
N TYR A 35 -14.56 -14.14 -7.16
CA TYR A 35 -13.64 -14.54 -6.12
C TYR A 35 -12.24 -13.95 -6.32
N ILE A 36 -11.69 -14.03 -7.54
CA ILE A 36 -10.35 -13.51 -7.86
C ILE A 36 -10.32 -11.99 -7.77
N ALA A 37 -11.30 -11.30 -8.36
CA ALA A 37 -11.37 -9.84 -8.31
C ALA A 37 -11.48 -9.30 -6.88
N ARG A 38 -12.14 -10.06 -5.99
CA ARG A 38 -12.32 -9.71 -4.56
C ARG A 38 -11.27 -10.33 -3.63
N CYS A 39 -10.23 -10.97 -4.16
CA CYS A 39 -9.18 -11.61 -3.35
C CYS A 39 -8.18 -10.57 -2.79
N LEU A 40 -8.58 -9.86 -1.74
CA LEU A 40 -7.77 -8.77 -1.14
C LEU A 40 -6.45 -9.25 -0.53
N SER A 41 -6.36 -10.53 -0.13
CA SER A 41 -5.13 -11.11 0.42
C SER A 41 -4.07 -11.38 -0.65
N ASN A 42 -4.48 -11.56 -1.92
CA ASN A 42 -3.57 -11.76 -3.04
C ASN A 42 -4.20 -11.32 -4.37
N ARG A 43 -3.81 -10.13 -4.84
CA ARG A 43 -4.31 -9.52 -6.09
C ARG A 43 -3.55 -9.98 -7.35
N ALA A 44 -2.59 -10.89 -7.25
CA ALA A 44 -1.83 -11.36 -8.42
C ALA A 44 -2.72 -12.06 -9.46
N GLY A 45 -3.73 -12.81 -9.02
CA GLY A 45 -4.66 -13.50 -9.93
C GLY A 45 -5.40 -12.52 -10.85
N VAL A 46 -5.92 -11.41 -10.32
CA VAL A 46 -6.67 -10.46 -11.13
C VAL A 46 -5.78 -9.77 -12.17
N ARG A 47 -4.55 -9.40 -11.81
CA ARG A 47 -3.55 -8.86 -12.75
C ARG A 47 -3.17 -9.89 -13.82
N MET A 48 -3.04 -11.16 -13.46
CA MET A 48 -2.77 -12.25 -14.40
C MET A 48 -3.92 -12.42 -15.41
N LEU A 49 -5.18 -12.46 -14.94
CA LEU A 49 -6.35 -12.58 -15.81
C LEU A 49 -6.43 -11.43 -16.81
N MET A 50 -6.31 -10.18 -16.34
CA MET A 50 -6.35 -9.00 -17.20
C MET A 50 -5.24 -9.03 -18.26
N THR A 51 -4.02 -9.39 -17.86
CA THR A 51 -2.86 -9.46 -18.77
C THR A 51 -3.07 -10.51 -19.86
N CYS A 52 -3.42 -11.74 -19.47
CA CYS A 52 -3.55 -12.84 -20.41
C CYS A 52 -4.76 -12.64 -21.34
N ALA A 53 -5.89 -12.16 -20.82
CA ALA A 53 -7.06 -11.87 -21.63
C ALA A 53 -6.79 -10.76 -22.66
N LEU A 54 -6.14 -9.66 -22.25
CA LEU A 54 -5.72 -8.60 -23.17
C LEU A 54 -4.82 -9.15 -24.28
N ALA A 55 -3.85 -9.99 -23.92
CA ALA A 55 -2.95 -10.59 -24.89
C ALA A 55 -3.72 -11.43 -25.91
N LYS A 56 -4.67 -12.25 -25.46
CA LYS A 56 -5.49 -13.12 -26.32
C LYS A 56 -6.40 -12.34 -27.26
N ILE A 57 -6.97 -11.22 -26.81
CA ILE A 57 -7.80 -10.33 -27.66
C ILE A 57 -6.93 -9.63 -28.71
N HIS A 58 -5.77 -9.12 -28.29
CA HIS A 58 -4.84 -8.41 -29.18
C HIS A 58 -4.23 -9.35 -30.24
N ARG A 59 -3.91 -10.59 -29.84
CA ARG A 59 -3.27 -11.61 -30.68
C ARG A 59 -4.02 -12.95 -30.54
N PRO A 60 -5.06 -13.20 -31.35
CA PRO A 60 -5.91 -14.40 -31.23
C PRO A 60 -5.15 -15.74 -31.36
N GLU A 61 -3.98 -15.74 -31.98
CA GLU A 61 -3.14 -16.92 -32.20
C GLU A 61 -2.39 -17.41 -30.95
N ILE A 62 -2.27 -16.59 -29.90
CA ILE A 62 -1.55 -16.99 -28.69
C ILE A 62 -2.37 -17.95 -27.84
N ASP A 63 -1.67 -18.77 -27.06
CA ASP A 63 -2.29 -19.55 -25.99
C ASP A 63 -2.31 -18.69 -24.73
N ILE A 64 -3.50 -18.31 -24.28
CA ILE A 64 -3.72 -17.48 -23.09
C ILE A 64 -3.07 -18.05 -21.81
N ARG A 65 -2.80 -19.36 -21.79
CA ARG A 65 -2.18 -20.07 -20.67
C ARG A 65 -0.65 -20.00 -20.69
N LYS A 66 -0.03 -19.38 -21.70
CA LYS A 66 1.44 -19.36 -21.88
C LYS A 66 2.07 -17.96 -21.79
N PRO A 67 1.93 -17.24 -20.65
CA PRO A 67 2.44 -15.87 -20.52
C PRO A 67 3.93 -15.79 -20.13
N TYR A 68 4.67 -16.90 -20.18
CA TYR A 68 6.10 -16.99 -19.87
C TYR A 68 6.88 -17.47 -21.08
N THR A 69 7.85 -16.67 -21.54
CA THR A 69 8.71 -17.00 -22.68
C THR A 69 9.49 -18.30 -22.51
N GLU A 70 9.75 -18.68 -21.26
CA GLU A 70 10.42 -19.90 -20.81
C GLU A 70 9.64 -21.19 -21.12
N ILE A 71 8.35 -21.09 -21.48
CA ILE A 71 7.55 -22.24 -21.95
C ILE A 71 8.03 -22.71 -23.34
N ASP A 72 8.74 -21.84 -24.08
CA ASP A 72 9.42 -22.13 -25.35
C ASP A 72 8.61 -23.01 -26.32
N SER A 73 7.40 -22.56 -26.67
CA SER A 73 6.53 -23.26 -27.62
C SER A 73 5.63 -22.29 -28.40
N LYS A 74 4.96 -22.79 -29.45
CA LYS A 74 4.02 -21.99 -30.24
C LYS A 74 2.91 -21.41 -29.35
N GLY A 75 2.62 -20.12 -29.57
CA GLY A 75 1.58 -19.38 -28.86
C GLY A 75 2.01 -18.82 -27.51
N THR A 76 3.29 -18.90 -27.15
CA THR A 76 3.86 -18.23 -25.97
C THR A 76 4.00 -16.72 -26.19
N PHE A 77 3.88 -15.94 -25.12
CA PHE A 77 4.09 -14.49 -25.11
C PHE A 77 4.72 -14.00 -23.80
N SER A 78 5.31 -12.80 -23.79
CA SER A 78 5.81 -12.18 -22.57
C SER A 78 4.69 -11.42 -21.85
N GLY A 79 4.06 -12.04 -20.86
CA GLY A 79 2.97 -11.40 -20.10
C GLY A 79 3.44 -10.15 -19.34
N ARG A 80 4.60 -10.23 -18.69
CA ARG A 80 5.15 -9.12 -17.88
C ARG A 80 5.51 -7.89 -18.71
N ALA A 81 6.47 -8.05 -19.63
CA ALA A 81 7.09 -6.91 -20.31
C ALA A 81 6.26 -6.38 -21.48
N GLU A 82 5.57 -7.25 -22.22
CA GLU A 82 4.78 -6.82 -23.39
C GLU A 82 3.39 -6.30 -23.02
N TYR A 83 2.81 -6.75 -21.89
CA TYR A 83 1.42 -6.43 -21.53
C TYR A 83 1.22 -5.84 -20.15
N ASP A 84 1.69 -6.50 -19.09
CA ASP A 84 1.36 -6.10 -17.72
C ASP A 84 1.96 -4.72 -17.40
N GLU A 85 3.28 -4.59 -17.45
CA GLU A 85 3.98 -3.34 -17.13
C GLU A 85 3.70 -2.24 -18.15
N LYS A 86 3.45 -2.60 -19.41
CA LYS A 86 3.26 -1.64 -20.51
C LYS A 86 1.83 -1.10 -20.64
N TYR A 87 0.81 -1.92 -20.35
CA TYR A 87 -0.59 -1.55 -20.60
C TYR A 87 -1.49 -1.76 -19.37
N ILE A 88 -1.41 -2.90 -18.69
CA ILE A 88 -2.31 -3.19 -17.56
C ILE A 88 -2.04 -2.27 -16.37
N TRP A 89 -0.77 -2.09 -15.99
CA TRP A 89 -0.42 -1.21 -14.88
C TRP A 89 -0.84 0.25 -15.13
N PRO A 90 -0.45 0.90 -16.24
CA PRO A 90 -0.88 2.27 -16.52
C PRO A 90 -2.41 2.41 -16.53
N PHE A 91 -3.11 1.48 -17.21
CA PHE A 91 -4.57 1.49 -17.28
C PHE A 91 -5.23 1.36 -15.91
N ALA A 92 -4.76 0.43 -15.07
CA ALA A 92 -5.32 0.22 -13.74
C ALA A 92 -5.06 1.42 -12.83
N SER A 93 -3.87 2.03 -12.93
CA SER A 93 -3.51 3.24 -12.20
C SER A 93 -4.37 4.43 -12.63
N GLU A 94 -4.50 4.70 -13.92
CA GLU A 94 -5.29 5.81 -14.47
C GLU A 94 -6.78 5.73 -14.08
N ASN A 95 -7.30 4.51 -13.96
CA ASN A 95 -8.70 4.27 -13.61
C ASN A 95 -8.93 4.00 -12.11
N ASN A 96 -7.88 4.05 -11.29
CA ASN A 96 -7.89 3.72 -9.87
C ASN A 96 -8.58 2.37 -9.60
N LEU A 97 -8.22 1.33 -10.36
CA LEU A 97 -8.75 -0.03 -10.16
C LEU A 97 -8.05 -0.69 -8.96
N PRO A 98 -8.77 -1.44 -8.10
CA PRO A 98 -8.22 -2.06 -6.90
C PRO A 98 -7.37 -3.31 -7.21
N VAL A 99 -6.21 -3.10 -7.85
CA VAL A 99 -5.19 -4.11 -8.14
C VAL A 99 -3.95 -3.89 -7.27
N ASN A 100 -2.97 -4.79 -7.28
CA ASN A 100 -1.66 -4.55 -6.66
C ASN A 100 -0.79 -3.64 -7.54
N SER A 101 0.11 -2.88 -6.91
CA SER A 101 1.09 -2.03 -7.61
C SER A 101 2.17 -2.85 -8.31
N THR A 102 2.56 -3.98 -7.70
CA THR A 102 3.50 -4.92 -8.30
C THR A 102 2.84 -5.77 -9.39
N THR A 103 3.62 -6.20 -10.37
CA THR A 103 3.14 -7.13 -11.40
C THR A 103 2.83 -8.52 -10.83
N ALA A 104 1.86 -9.23 -11.40
CA ALA A 104 1.57 -10.63 -11.03
C ALA A 104 2.79 -11.54 -11.22
N PHE A 105 3.62 -11.24 -12.21
CA PHE A 105 4.77 -12.05 -12.64
C PHE A 105 5.96 -12.01 -11.68
N LEU A 106 5.96 -11.12 -10.69
CA LEU A 106 6.95 -11.12 -9.60
C LEU A 106 6.47 -11.85 -8.34
N THR A 107 5.21 -12.27 -8.31
CA THR A 107 4.64 -13.01 -7.17
C THR A 107 5.34 -14.36 -7.04
N PRO A 108 5.80 -14.78 -5.85
CA PRO A 108 6.55 -16.03 -5.68
C PRO A 108 5.91 -17.27 -6.30
N GLY A 109 4.58 -17.38 -6.30
CA GLY A 109 3.86 -18.50 -6.93
C GLY A 109 3.83 -18.47 -8.46
N PHE A 110 4.02 -17.31 -9.10
CA PHE A 110 3.95 -17.13 -10.55
C PHE A 110 5.32 -16.92 -11.22
N ARG A 111 6.32 -16.42 -10.49
CA ARG A 111 7.58 -15.91 -11.08
C ARG A 111 8.48 -16.93 -11.78
N THR A 112 8.32 -18.23 -11.55
CA THR A 112 9.22 -19.29 -12.06
C THR A 112 8.44 -20.43 -12.71
N ILE A 113 7.50 -20.10 -13.60
CA ILE A 113 6.68 -21.09 -14.31
C ILE A 113 7.20 -21.24 -15.75
N ASN A 114 7.49 -22.48 -16.12
CA ASN A 114 7.94 -22.86 -17.47
C ASN A 114 7.00 -23.87 -18.15
N VAL A 115 5.76 -23.98 -17.65
CA VAL A 115 4.70 -24.82 -18.22
C VAL A 115 3.43 -24.00 -18.44
N PRO A 116 2.52 -24.41 -19.35
CA PRO A 116 1.23 -23.74 -19.49
C PRO A 116 0.46 -23.69 -18.16
N LEU A 117 -0.15 -22.54 -17.88
CA LEU A 117 -1.08 -22.32 -16.76
C LEU A 117 -2.41 -23.03 -17.03
N ALA A 118 -2.40 -24.35 -16.93
CA ALA A 118 -3.56 -25.21 -17.19
C ALA A 118 -3.66 -26.31 -16.12
N PRO A 119 -4.87 -26.82 -15.81
CA PRO A 119 -5.00 -28.03 -15.00
C PRO A 119 -4.20 -29.20 -15.61
N PRO A 120 -3.54 -30.05 -14.81
CA PRO A 120 -3.59 -30.15 -13.35
C PRO A 120 -2.48 -29.38 -12.60
N LEU A 121 -1.92 -28.30 -13.16
CA LEU A 121 -0.87 -27.51 -12.52
C LEU A 121 -1.30 -27.03 -11.12
N LEU A 122 -0.45 -27.26 -10.11
CA LEU A 122 -0.65 -26.79 -8.75
C LEU A 122 0.44 -25.78 -8.39
N ILE A 123 0.02 -24.57 -7.98
CA ILE A 123 0.94 -23.52 -7.55
C ILE A 123 1.03 -23.50 -6.02
N SER A 124 2.26 -23.54 -5.53
CA SER A 124 2.59 -23.34 -4.12
C SER A 124 2.36 -21.86 -3.74
N GLY A 125 1.18 -21.54 -3.22
CA GLY A 125 0.84 -20.19 -2.77
C GLY A 125 -0.46 -20.12 -1.98
N ARG A 126 -0.72 -18.98 -1.33
CA ARG A 126 -1.97 -18.72 -0.60
C ARG A 126 -2.67 -17.46 -1.12
N PRO A 127 -4.02 -17.44 -1.13
CA PRO A 127 -4.91 -18.59 -0.93
C PRO A 127 -4.87 -19.54 -2.14
N LYS A 128 -4.88 -20.86 -1.91
CA LYS A 128 -4.76 -21.89 -2.98
C LYS A 128 -5.81 -21.72 -4.08
N LYS A 129 -7.06 -21.51 -3.65
CA LYS A 129 -8.21 -21.31 -4.53
C LYS A 129 -8.01 -20.18 -5.55
N MET A 130 -7.27 -19.12 -5.20
CA MET A 130 -7.02 -18.01 -6.14
C MET A 130 -6.17 -18.49 -7.32
N TYR A 131 -5.12 -19.27 -7.07
CA TYR A 131 -4.28 -19.82 -8.13
C TYR A 131 -5.05 -20.85 -8.98
N GLU A 132 -5.79 -21.74 -8.34
CA GLU A 132 -6.63 -22.77 -8.99
C GLU A 132 -7.69 -22.13 -9.90
N ASP A 133 -8.43 -21.15 -9.39
CA ASP A 133 -9.45 -20.45 -10.17
C ASP A 133 -8.85 -19.61 -11.29
N THR A 134 -7.67 -19.00 -11.08
CA THR A 134 -6.96 -18.26 -12.13
C THR A 134 -6.59 -19.20 -13.27
N ILE A 135 -5.96 -20.34 -12.97
CA ILE A 135 -5.59 -21.36 -13.95
C ILE A 135 -6.83 -21.89 -14.68
N GLN A 136 -7.92 -22.18 -13.95
CA GLN A 136 -9.14 -22.69 -14.55
C GLN A 136 -9.77 -21.69 -15.52
N LEU A 137 -9.81 -20.40 -15.19
CA LEU A 137 -10.36 -19.37 -16.08
C LEU A 137 -9.54 -19.21 -17.37
N LEU A 138 -8.21 -19.31 -17.29
CA LEU A 138 -7.36 -19.31 -18.49
C LEU A 138 -7.65 -20.54 -19.36
N ASP A 139 -7.86 -21.71 -18.75
CA ASP A 139 -8.26 -22.94 -19.48
C ASP A 139 -9.68 -22.85 -20.04
N ASP A 140 -10.63 -22.21 -19.36
CA ASP A 140 -11.98 -21.98 -19.85
C ASP A 140 -11.99 -21.07 -21.09
N VAL A 141 -11.11 -20.05 -21.13
CA VAL A 141 -10.91 -19.25 -22.35
C VAL A 141 -10.25 -20.06 -23.46
N TYR A 142 -9.23 -20.85 -23.14
CA TYR A 142 -8.56 -21.71 -24.13
C TYR A 142 -9.52 -22.73 -24.77
N ARG A 143 -10.51 -23.22 -24.01
CA ARG A 143 -11.52 -24.18 -24.46
C ARG A 143 -12.81 -23.53 -24.97
N ASP A 144 -12.79 -22.23 -25.23
CA ASP A 144 -13.92 -21.45 -25.75
C ASP A 144 -15.21 -21.52 -24.90
N ARG A 145 -15.10 -21.75 -23.58
CA ARG A 145 -16.23 -21.73 -22.65
C ARG A 145 -16.62 -20.31 -22.25
N VAL A 146 -15.67 -19.38 -22.30
CA VAL A 146 -15.85 -17.95 -22.14
C VAL A 146 -14.88 -17.24 -23.07
N THR A 147 -15.30 -16.12 -23.67
CA THR A 147 -14.40 -15.37 -24.54
C THR A 147 -13.39 -14.58 -23.70
N ALA A 148 -12.20 -14.32 -24.26
CA ALA A 148 -11.21 -13.46 -23.61
C ALA A 148 -11.76 -12.04 -23.36
N ASP A 149 -12.60 -11.53 -24.26
CA ASP A 149 -13.26 -10.23 -24.14
C ASP A 149 -14.25 -10.18 -22.98
N ASP A 150 -15.10 -11.20 -22.84
CA ASP A 150 -16.04 -11.28 -21.72
C ASP A 150 -15.30 -11.47 -20.38
N LEU A 151 -14.23 -12.28 -20.34
CA LEU A 151 -13.40 -12.45 -19.14
C LEU A 151 -12.74 -11.13 -18.73
N LEU A 152 -12.11 -10.40 -19.65
CA LEU A 152 -11.49 -9.11 -19.38
C LEU A 152 -12.53 -8.10 -18.89
N THR A 153 -13.64 -7.99 -19.60
CA THR A 153 -14.70 -7.02 -19.30
C THR A 153 -15.35 -7.31 -17.96
N GLU A 154 -15.67 -8.57 -17.67
CA GLU A 154 -16.28 -8.95 -16.40
C GLU A 154 -15.31 -8.76 -15.23
N THR A 155 -14.01 -9.02 -15.44
CA THR A 155 -12.97 -8.73 -14.44
C THR A 155 -12.91 -7.24 -14.11
N ILE A 156 -12.88 -6.36 -15.14
CA ILE A 156 -12.91 -4.90 -14.94
C ILE A 156 -14.21 -4.48 -14.24
N ARG A 157 -15.36 -5.06 -14.62
CA ARG A 157 -16.66 -4.78 -13.99
C ARG A 157 -16.63 -5.09 -12.49
N GLN A 158 -16.09 -6.24 -12.08
CA GLN A 158 -15.97 -6.60 -10.67
C GLN A 158 -15.04 -5.66 -9.91
N LEU A 159 -13.94 -5.23 -10.52
CA LEU A 159 -13.03 -4.24 -9.93
C LEU A 159 -13.70 -2.87 -9.74
N LEU A 160 -14.53 -2.42 -10.69
CA LEU A 160 -15.32 -1.18 -10.55
C LEU A 160 -16.35 -1.27 -9.43
N ILE A 161 -17.03 -2.42 -9.29
CA ILE A 161 -17.99 -2.64 -8.21
C ILE A 161 -17.28 -2.62 -6.85
N LEU A 162 -16.16 -3.35 -6.74
CA LEU A 162 -15.37 -3.39 -5.51
C LEU A 162 -14.89 -1.98 -5.12
N LYS A 163 -14.43 -1.19 -6.09
CA LYS A 163 -14.05 0.21 -5.88
C LYS A 163 -15.21 1.03 -5.32
N GLN A 164 -16.39 0.95 -5.95
CA GLN A 164 -17.56 1.70 -5.49
C GLN A 164 -18.00 1.29 -4.08
N GLU A 165 -17.95 -0.01 -3.76
CA GLU A 165 -18.26 -0.52 -2.41
C GLU A 165 -17.29 0.04 -1.36
N GLN A 166 -15.99 0.08 -1.68
CA GLN A 166 -14.94 0.60 -0.80
C GLN A 166 -15.06 2.11 -0.58
N GLU A 167 -15.27 2.88 -1.65
CA GLU A 167 -15.49 4.33 -1.58
C GLU A 167 -16.76 4.65 -0.77
N GLY A 168 -17.85 3.94 -1.02
CA GLY A 168 -19.12 4.13 -0.30
C GLY A 168 -19.00 3.83 1.19
N ARG A 169 -18.28 2.76 1.56
CA ARG A 169 -18.04 2.43 2.98
C ARG A 169 -17.17 3.48 3.67
N LEU A 170 -16.13 3.96 2.99
CA LEU A 170 -15.26 5.00 3.53
C LEU A 170 -16.03 6.31 3.77
N GLN A 171 -16.85 6.71 2.81
CA GLN A 171 -17.72 7.88 2.93
C GLN A 171 -18.71 7.75 4.08
N GLN A 172 -19.32 6.57 4.25
CA GLN A 172 -20.21 6.31 5.36
C GLN A 172 -19.51 6.48 6.72
N LEU A 173 -18.33 5.88 6.89
CA LEU A 173 -17.55 5.99 8.14
C LEU A 173 -17.16 7.44 8.43
N LEU A 174 -16.77 8.21 7.42
CA LEU A 174 -16.46 9.63 7.56
C LEU A 174 -17.69 10.47 7.93
N GLN A 175 -18.85 10.18 7.31
CA GLN A 175 -20.10 10.86 7.63
C GLN A 175 -20.52 10.60 9.08
N GLU A 176 -20.38 9.36 9.55
CA GLU A 176 -20.68 8.99 10.94
C GLU A 176 -19.79 9.73 11.93
N LEU A 177 -18.48 9.86 11.65
CA LEU A 177 -17.56 10.67 12.46
C LEU A 177 -17.97 12.16 12.48
N GLY A 178 -18.36 12.71 11.33
CA GLY A 178 -18.79 14.10 11.21
C GLY A 178 -20.08 14.44 11.97
N THR A 179 -20.79 13.47 12.57
CA THR A 179 -22.01 13.73 13.35
C THR A 179 -21.79 13.89 14.86
N SER A 180 -20.57 13.73 15.36
CA SER A 180 -20.22 13.80 16.80
C SER A 180 -20.06 15.22 17.37
N TYR A 181 -20.79 16.22 16.84
CA TYR A 181 -20.62 17.65 17.16
C TYR A 181 -20.79 18.06 18.65
N ASN A 182 -21.22 17.14 19.53
CA ASN A 182 -21.45 17.40 20.96
C ASN A 182 -20.67 16.46 21.90
N SER A 183 -19.73 15.66 21.41
CA SER A 183 -18.94 14.78 22.28
C SER A 183 -17.83 15.54 22.99
N VAL A 184 -17.43 15.04 24.17
CA VAL A 184 -16.21 15.48 24.83
C VAL A 184 -15.03 15.09 23.93
N PRO A 185 -14.10 16.00 23.60
CA PRO A 185 -12.93 15.66 22.80
C PRO A 185 -12.12 14.55 23.45
N LEU A 186 -11.60 13.63 22.63
CA LEU A 186 -10.74 12.55 23.10
C LEU A 186 -9.59 13.09 23.95
N SER A 187 -9.36 12.45 25.08
CA SER A 187 -8.20 12.65 25.94
C SER A 187 -6.93 12.12 25.25
N THR A 188 -5.78 12.55 25.77
CA THR A 188 -4.48 12.07 25.29
C THR A 188 -4.37 10.55 25.33
N GLU A 189 -4.78 9.89 26.41
CA GLU A 189 -4.64 8.43 26.51
C GLU A 189 -5.64 7.66 25.64
N GLU A 190 -6.82 8.23 25.35
CA GLU A 190 -7.74 7.65 24.36
C GLU A 190 -7.15 7.69 22.95
N ILE A 191 -6.52 8.81 22.56
CA ILE A 191 -5.81 8.92 21.28
C ILE A 191 -4.63 7.95 21.23
N VAL A 192 -3.82 7.86 22.29
CA VAL A 192 -2.70 6.91 22.36
C VAL A 192 -3.20 5.46 22.24
N SER A 193 -4.31 5.11 22.90
CA SER A 193 -4.92 3.79 22.81
C SER A 193 -5.41 3.47 21.38
N LEU A 194 -6.11 4.42 20.76
CA LEU A 194 -6.59 4.32 19.37
C LEU A 194 -5.43 4.07 18.41
N ILE A 195 -4.40 4.92 18.45
CA ILE A 195 -3.24 4.80 17.55
C ILE A 195 -2.47 3.51 17.82
N SER A 196 -2.32 3.10 19.07
CA SER A 196 -1.68 1.82 19.43
C SER A 196 -2.40 0.62 18.81
N GLN A 197 -3.74 0.58 18.88
CA GLN A 197 -4.53 -0.47 18.24
C GLN A 197 -4.38 -0.46 16.71
N HIS A 198 -4.30 0.73 16.11
CA HIS A 198 -4.08 0.87 14.66
C HIS A 198 -2.69 0.37 14.25
N LEU A 199 -1.63 0.71 15.01
CA LEU A 199 -0.27 0.21 14.77
C LEU A 199 -0.15 -1.31 14.88
N GLN A 200 -0.97 -1.95 15.71
CA GLN A 200 -0.99 -3.41 15.87
C GLN A 200 -1.74 -4.15 14.74
N SER A 201 -2.42 -3.41 13.86
CA SER A 201 -3.16 -4.01 12.75
C SER A 201 -2.23 -4.64 11.70
N PRO A 202 -2.64 -5.69 10.98
CA PRO A 202 -1.81 -6.28 9.94
C PRO A 202 -1.46 -5.27 8.83
N LYS A 203 -0.22 -5.35 8.30
CA LYS A 203 0.29 -4.47 7.23
C LYS A 203 0.40 -3.00 7.64
N SER A 204 0.72 -2.73 8.91
CA SER A 204 0.84 -1.40 9.51
C SER A 204 2.24 -0.76 9.42
N SER A 205 3.17 -1.31 8.65
CA SER A 205 4.58 -0.88 8.66
C SER A 205 4.79 0.60 8.29
N ARG A 206 3.86 1.20 7.53
CA ARG A 206 3.88 2.63 7.18
C ARG A 206 3.39 3.53 8.32
N LEU A 207 2.57 3.03 9.22
CA LEU A 207 1.85 3.85 10.19
C LEU A 207 2.76 4.60 11.19
N PRO A 208 3.88 4.04 11.71
CA PRO A 208 4.79 4.79 12.58
C PRO A 208 5.32 6.08 11.92
N LEU A 209 5.58 6.03 10.61
CA LEU A 209 5.97 7.21 9.84
C LEU A 209 4.87 8.28 9.87
N LEU A 210 3.62 7.87 9.66
CA LEU A 210 2.48 8.78 9.64
C LEU A 210 2.22 9.38 11.02
N VAL A 211 2.51 8.66 12.11
CA VAL A 211 2.43 9.20 13.48
C VAL A 211 3.41 10.37 13.63
N VAL A 212 4.67 10.21 13.22
CA VAL A 212 5.66 11.29 13.34
C VAL A 212 5.32 12.45 12.40
N ALA A 213 4.97 12.17 11.15
CA ALA A 213 4.58 13.18 10.19
C ALA A 213 3.36 13.99 10.66
N ALA A 214 2.34 13.33 11.24
CA ALA A 214 1.17 14.00 11.81
C ALA A 214 1.52 14.92 12.99
N ALA A 215 2.46 14.51 13.84
CA ALA A 215 2.94 15.34 14.95
C ALA A 215 3.59 16.64 14.43
N TYR A 216 4.42 16.53 13.40
CA TYR A 216 5.03 17.69 12.75
C TYR A 216 4.01 18.55 11.99
N GLN A 217 3.04 17.95 11.30
CA GLN A 217 1.98 18.69 10.62
C GLN A 217 1.16 19.51 11.62
N ALA A 218 0.77 18.91 12.74
CA ALA A 218 -0.01 19.56 13.78
C ALA A 218 0.75 20.65 14.54
N ALA A 219 2.05 20.44 14.82
CA ALA A 219 2.88 21.35 15.61
C ALA A 219 3.85 22.20 14.78
N SER A 220 3.68 22.27 13.46
CA SER A 220 4.65 22.93 12.57
C SER A 220 4.95 24.38 12.97
N GLN A 221 3.91 25.19 13.15
CA GLN A 221 4.01 26.60 13.54
C GLN A 221 4.72 26.82 14.88
N PRO A 222 4.32 26.18 16.00
CA PRO A 222 5.01 26.37 17.27
C PRO A 222 6.43 25.77 17.30
N LEU A 223 6.74 24.78 16.46
CA LEU A 223 8.09 24.23 16.34
C LEU A 223 8.99 25.08 15.44
N GLY A 224 8.42 25.78 14.45
CA GLY A 224 9.20 26.37 13.36
C GLY A 224 9.77 25.32 12.40
N GLU A 225 9.25 24.09 12.44
CA GLU A 225 9.73 22.92 11.72
C GLU A 225 8.59 22.31 10.89
N GLN A 226 8.92 21.65 9.78
CA GLN A 226 7.94 20.96 8.95
C GLN A 226 8.47 19.65 8.38
N ALA A 227 7.58 18.67 8.26
CA ALA A 227 7.86 17.43 7.54
C ALA A 227 7.88 17.69 6.03
N ARG A 228 8.90 17.16 5.33
CA ARG A 228 8.89 17.09 3.87
C ARG A 228 7.76 16.19 3.37
N SER A 229 7.34 16.41 2.13
CA SER A 229 6.31 15.58 1.48
C SER A 229 6.69 14.10 1.49
N LEU A 230 5.76 13.26 1.95
CA LEU A 230 5.97 11.82 2.02
C LEU A 230 6.06 11.22 0.63
N PHE A 231 7.20 10.60 0.30
CA PHE A 231 7.32 9.83 -0.93
C PHE A 231 6.65 8.46 -0.78
N ALA A 232 6.06 7.94 -1.87
CA ALA A 232 5.58 6.57 -1.92
C ALA A 232 6.75 5.59 -1.66
N HIS A 233 6.52 4.54 -0.88
CA HIS A 233 7.50 3.54 -0.41
C HIS A 233 8.48 2.95 -1.45
N ASN A 234 8.23 3.13 -2.74
CA ASN A 234 9.05 2.57 -3.82
C ASN A 234 9.97 3.60 -4.51
N ALA A 235 10.04 4.85 -4.03
CA ALA A 235 10.81 5.92 -4.66
C ALA A 235 12.24 6.09 -4.09
N ALA A 236 12.54 5.55 -2.91
CA ALA A 236 13.85 5.59 -2.29
C ALA A 236 14.43 4.17 -2.34
N ASP A 237 15.49 3.92 -3.11
CA ASP A 237 16.82 3.88 -2.50
C ASP A 237 17.96 4.38 -3.42
N LEU A 238 17.67 4.85 -4.64
CA LEU A 238 18.74 5.22 -5.60
C LEU A 238 18.54 6.56 -6.32
N GLN A 239 17.39 7.22 -6.24
CA GLN A 239 17.10 8.43 -7.04
C GLN A 239 16.84 9.72 -6.26
N THR A 240 16.57 9.68 -4.95
CA THR A 240 16.12 10.88 -4.20
C THR A 240 17.18 11.51 -3.30
N GLY A 241 18.22 10.78 -2.88
CA GLY A 241 19.25 11.29 -1.95
C GLY A 241 18.77 11.51 -0.52
N ALA A 242 17.62 10.94 -0.13
CA ALA A 242 17.06 11.06 1.22
C ALA A 242 17.93 10.37 2.29
N LEU A 243 18.00 10.96 3.48
CA LEU A 243 18.73 10.43 4.64
C LEU A 243 17.92 9.43 5.44
N GLY A 244 16.61 9.57 5.48
CA GLY A 244 15.72 8.73 6.26
C GLY A 244 14.40 8.50 5.56
N ASP A 245 13.49 7.81 6.25
CA ASP A 245 12.13 7.60 5.77
C ASP A 245 11.29 8.89 5.84
N LEU A 246 11.61 9.77 6.79
CA LEU A 246 11.00 11.09 6.98
C LEU A 246 12.06 12.13 7.30
N GLU A 247 12.00 13.27 6.63
CA GLU A 247 12.93 14.39 6.81
C GLU A 247 12.18 15.63 7.26
N ILE A 248 12.76 16.35 8.20
CA ILE A 248 12.23 17.60 8.75
C ILE A 248 13.14 18.75 8.35
N THR A 249 12.55 19.85 7.93
CA THR A 249 13.25 21.11 7.67
C THR A 249 12.71 22.22 8.57
N LEU A 250 13.40 23.35 8.62
CA LEU A 250 12.80 24.56 9.15
C LEU A 250 11.72 25.08 8.18
N ILE A 251 10.74 25.80 8.71
CA ILE A 251 9.79 26.52 7.86
C ILE A 251 10.58 27.52 6.98
N ASP A 252 10.25 27.57 5.69
CA ASP A 252 10.91 28.39 4.67
C ASP A 252 12.40 28.06 4.43
N ASP A 253 12.90 26.92 4.93
CA ASP A 253 14.20 26.35 4.60
C ASP A 253 14.03 24.95 3.99
N GLU A 254 14.86 24.65 2.99
CA GLU A 254 14.95 23.34 2.36
C GLU A 254 16.01 22.46 3.03
N ASN A 255 16.86 23.00 3.92
CA ASN A 255 17.86 22.21 4.61
C ASN A 255 17.22 21.24 5.61
N VAL A 256 17.56 19.96 5.48
CA VAL A 256 17.14 18.92 6.43
C VAL A 256 17.90 19.13 7.73
N ILE A 257 17.16 19.23 8.84
CA ILE A 257 17.71 19.37 10.19
C ILE A 257 17.55 18.09 11.01
N THR A 258 16.48 17.32 10.76
CA THR A 258 16.21 16.06 11.45
C THR A 258 15.83 14.99 10.44
N SER A 259 16.47 13.83 10.54
CA SER A 259 16.16 12.65 9.73
C SER A 259 15.62 11.55 10.63
N TYR A 260 14.47 10.99 10.28
CA TYR A 260 13.86 9.86 10.97
C TYR A 260 13.98 8.57 10.16
N GLU A 261 14.36 7.48 10.83
CA GLU A 261 14.38 6.13 10.28
C GLU A 261 13.41 5.23 11.06
N MET A 262 12.49 4.57 10.36
CA MET A 262 11.44 3.74 10.93
C MET A 262 11.87 2.26 10.97
N LYS A 263 11.73 1.61 12.11
CA LYS A 263 11.99 0.17 12.26
C LYS A 263 10.80 -0.53 12.90
N ALA A 264 10.23 -1.51 12.19
CA ALA A 264 9.20 -2.39 12.74
C ALA A 264 9.78 -3.48 13.70
N LYS A 265 11.06 -3.38 14.05
CA LYS A 265 11.84 -4.33 14.85
C LYS A 265 12.85 -3.58 15.71
N ASP A 266 13.45 -4.30 16.63
CA ASP A 266 14.56 -3.83 17.47
C ASP A 266 15.66 -3.24 16.58
N VAL A 267 16.14 -2.05 16.96
CA VAL A 267 17.25 -1.38 16.27
C VAL A 267 18.54 -2.11 16.62
N THR A 268 19.37 -2.40 15.63
CA THR A 268 20.66 -3.05 15.83
C THR A 268 21.81 -2.06 15.73
N LYS A 269 22.97 -2.43 16.26
CA LYS A 269 24.20 -1.65 16.06
C LYS A 269 24.49 -1.41 14.57
N SER A 270 24.29 -2.44 13.74
CA SER A 270 24.49 -2.32 12.29
C SER A 270 23.58 -1.29 11.65
N ASP A 271 22.31 -1.17 12.09
CA ASP A 271 21.41 -0.12 11.58
C ASP A 271 21.98 1.28 11.85
N ILE A 272 22.54 1.49 13.05
CA ILE A 272 23.18 2.76 13.44
C ILE A 272 24.44 2.99 12.60
N ASP A 273 25.30 1.99 12.46
CA ASP A 273 26.53 2.07 11.66
C ASP A 273 26.22 2.45 10.19
N PHE A 274 25.15 1.87 9.62
CA PHE A 274 24.70 2.23 8.27
C PHE A 274 24.17 3.67 8.21
N ALA A 275 23.45 4.15 9.23
CA ALA A 275 22.99 5.53 9.29
C ALA A 275 24.17 6.52 9.35
N ILE A 276 25.20 6.24 10.16
CA ILE A 276 26.42 7.06 10.22
C ILE A 276 27.06 7.15 8.83
N GLN A 277 27.23 6.01 8.16
CA GLN A 277 27.77 5.99 6.80
C GLN A 277 26.89 6.81 5.85
N LYS A 278 25.57 6.65 5.91
CA LYS A 278 24.63 7.38 5.05
C LYS A 278 24.77 8.90 5.21
N VAL A 279 24.81 9.38 6.46
CA VAL A 279 25.00 10.80 6.78
C VAL A 279 26.37 11.29 6.26
N ALA A 280 27.45 10.56 6.54
CA ALA A 280 28.79 10.93 6.10
C ALA A 280 28.92 11.02 4.57
N HIS A 281 28.29 10.12 3.82
CA HIS A 281 28.32 10.11 2.35
C HIS A 281 27.43 11.19 1.72
N SER A 282 26.39 11.63 2.42
CA SER A 282 25.46 12.64 1.89
C SER A 282 26.08 14.04 1.78
N GLY A 283 27.07 14.34 2.62
CA GLY A 283 27.62 15.70 2.77
C GLY A 283 26.65 16.70 3.39
N MET A 284 25.43 16.28 3.78
CA MET A 284 24.45 17.13 4.45
C MET A 284 24.80 17.28 5.93
N ARG A 285 24.56 18.47 6.46
CA ARG A 285 24.67 18.75 7.89
C ARG A 285 23.27 18.73 8.48
N ILE A 286 22.99 17.70 9.26
CA ILE A 286 21.76 17.57 10.06
C ILE A 286 22.12 17.70 11.54
N ASP A 287 21.14 18.06 12.35
CA ASP A 287 21.28 18.13 13.80
C ASP A 287 20.90 16.80 14.46
N ASN A 288 19.89 16.11 13.91
CA ASN A 288 19.34 14.90 14.52
C ASN A 288 19.20 13.75 13.52
N TYR A 289 19.56 12.53 13.93
CA TYR A 289 19.22 11.27 13.25
C TYR A 289 18.50 10.35 14.24
N ILE A 290 17.19 10.20 14.08
CA ILE A 290 16.31 9.57 15.07
C ILE A 290 15.76 8.26 14.53
N PHE A 291 16.01 7.16 15.23
CA PHE A 291 15.32 5.90 14.98
C PHE A 291 13.99 5.87 15.73
N ILE A 292 12.90 5.57 15.03
CA ILE A 292 11.60 5.25 15.65
C ILE A 292 11.36 3.77 15.51
N THR A 293 11.14 3.08 16.63
CA THR A 293 10.86 1.65 16.63
C THR A 293 9.53 1.32 17.31
N THR A 294 8.92 0.22 16.85
CA THR A 294 7.83 -0.48 17.55
C THR A 294 8.33 -1.75 18.26
N GLY A 295 9.62 -2.05 18.14
CA GLY A 295 10.32 -3.15 18.81
C GLY A 295 10.84 -2.75 20.18
N ARG A 296 11.62 -3.64 20.79
CA ARG A 296 12.30 -3.35 22.05
C ARG A 296 13.51 -2.46 21.80
N ILE A 297 13.76 -1.56 22.75
CA ILE A 297 14.97 -0.74 22.77
C ILE A 297 15.94 -1.41 23.73
N ASP A 298 17.02 -1.94 23.18
CA ASP A 298 18.15 -2.46 23.94
C ASP A 298 18.96 -1.29 24.52
N ILE A 299 19.31 -1.38 25.81
CA ILE A 299 19.98 -0.28 26.52
C ILE A 299 21.40 -0.05 26.01
N ASP A 300 22.14 -1.11 25.69
CA ASP A 300 23.51 -1.02 25.20
C ASP A 300 23.53 -0.38 23.81
N ILE A 301 22.50 -0.67 22.99
CA ILE A 301 22.33 -0.07 21.67
C ILE A 301 21.93 1.41 21.76
N ALA A 302 21.07 1.78 22.71
CA ALA A 302 20.71 3.17 22.95
C ALA A 302 21.88 4.00 23.51
N GLU A 303 22.67 3.43 24.41
CA GLU A 303 23.90 4.04 24.90
C GLU A 303 24.93 4.22 23.78
N TYR A 304 25.05 3.22 22.90
CA TYR A 304 25.88 3.33 21.71
C TYR A 304 25.44 4.50 20.82
N ALA A 305 24.15 4.61 20.49
CA ALA A 305 23.63 5.74 19.71
C ALA A 305 23.96 7.09 20.36
N THR A 306 23.75 7.21 21.67
CA THR A 306 24.03 8.44 22.44
C THR A 306 25.50 8.82 22.41
N SER A 307 26.41 7.84 22.44
CA SER A 307 27.85 8.10 22.41
C SER A 307 28.33 8.80 21.14
N LEU A 308 27.59 8.65 20.04
CA LEU A 308 27.94 9.18 18.72
C LEU A 308 27.88 10.70 18.65
N TYR A 309 27.16 11.39 19.53
CA TYR A 309 27.02 12.85 19.47
C TYR A 309 28.36 13.58 19.37
N ARG A 310 29.37 13.12 20.14
CA ARG A 310 30.72 13.71 20.09
C ARG A 310 31.51 13.24 18.87
N GLU A 311 31.33 11.99 18.46
CA GLU A 311 32.07 11.39 17.33
C GLU A 311 31.64 11.98 15.98
N THR A 312 30.36 12.34 15.86
CA THR A 312 29.75 12.92 14.66
C THR A 312 29.90 14.45 14.59
N GLY A 313 30.55 15.06 15.58
CA GLY A 313 30.72 16.52 15.64
C GLY A 313 29.46 17.28 16.02
N GLY A 314 28.53 16.63 16.72
CA GLY A 314 27.32 17.25 17.27
C GLY A 314 26.00 16.77 16.66
N ILE A 315 25.98 15.64 15.93
CA ILE A 315 24.72 15.06 15.42
C ILE A 315 24.14 14.14 16.48
N GLU A 316 22.92 14.41 16.93
CA GLU A 316 22.23 13.60 17.94
C GLU A 316 21.65 12.32 17.31
N PHE A 317 22.17 11.17 17.74
CA PHE A 317 21.64 9.86 17.40
C PHE A 317 20.84 9.31 18.57
N VAL A 318 19.56 9.04 18.36
CA VAL A 318 18.67 8.53 19.42
C VAL A 318 17.68 7.50 18.89
N ILE A 319 17.25 6.60 19.77
CA ILE A 319 16.24 5.58 19.48
C ILE A 319 15.03 5.84 20.37
N LEU A 320 13.87 6.04 19.76
CA LEU A 320 12.61 6.29 20.47
C LEU A 320 11.57 5.23 20.13
N ASP A 321 10.73 4.90 21.12
CA ASP A 321 9.55 4.07 20.93
C ASP A 321 8.42 4.93 20.36
N CYS A 322 7.77 4.46 19.28
CA CYS A 322 6.75 5.23 18.56
C CYS A 322 5.59 5.66 19.47
N ILE A 323 5.14 4.79 20.38
CA ILE A 323 4.00 5.07 21.26
C ILE A 323 4.40 6.02 22.39
N ARG A 324 5.60 5.86 22.96
CA ARG A 324 6.13 6.78 23.97
C ARG A 324 6.39 8.17 23.38
N PHE A 325 6.92 8.24 22.16
CA PHE A 325 7.06 9.49 21.40
C PHE A 325 5.70 10.18 21.27
N LEU A 326 4.69 9.47 20.75
CA LEU A 326 3.34 10.01 20.60
C LEU A 326 2.76 10.47 21.93
N ARG A 327 2.83 9.64 22.98
CA ARG A 327 2.30 9.98 24.30
C ARG A 327 2.96 11.24 24.84
N HIS A 328 4.29 11.36 24.73
CA HIS A 328 5.01 12.54 25.18
C HIS A 328 4.58 13.78 24.39
N PHE A 329 4.54 13.69 23.05
CA PHE A 329 4.09 14.76 22.17
C PHE A 329 2.69 15.26 22.55
N LEU A 330 1.72 14.35 22.72
CA LEU A 330 0.34 14.72 23.04
C LEU A 330 0.15 15.28 24.45
N HIS A 331 1.03 14.98 25.41
CA HIS A 331 0.99 15.63 26.72
C HIS A 331 1.65 17.00 26.69
N LEU A 332 2.76 17.15 25.96
CA LEU A 332 3.46 18.43 25.80
C LEU A 332 2.61 19.43 24.98
N PHE A 333 2.05 18.97 23.88
CA PHE A 333 1.19 19.71 22.96
C PHE A 333 -0.28 19.34 23.16
N HIS A 334 -0.73 19.26 24.42
CA HIS A 334 -2.09 18.83 24.75
C HIS A 334 -3.20 19.57 24.01
N ARG A 335 -3.00 20.86 23.69
CA ARG A 335 -3.96 21.67 22.93
C ARG A 335 -4.06 21.27 21.46
N LEU A 336 -3.03 20.65 20.89
CA LEU A 336 -2.95 20.23 19.49
C LEU A 336 -3.35 18.76 19.28
N ARG A 337 -3.86 18.07 20.31
CA ARG A 337 -4.15 16.63 20.22
C ARG A 337 -5.20 16.28 19.17
N LEU A 338 -6.17 17.17 18.94
CA LEU A 338 -7.16 17.01 17.88
C LEU A 338 -6.55 17.29 16.51
N ASP A 339 -5.77 18.37 16.39
CA ASP A 339 -5.04 18.70 15.16
C ASP A 339 -4.13 17.54 14.73
N PHE A 340 -3.47 16.89 15.69
CA PHE A 340 -2.71 15.67 15.46
C PHE A 340 -3.57 14.53 14.91
N LEU A 341 -4.73 14.26 15.55
CA LEU A 341 -5.60 13.17 15.14
C LEU A 341 -6.19 13.41 13.74
N GLU A 342 -6.49 14.66 13.42
CA GLU A 342 -6.94 15.11 12.09
C GLU A 342 -5.83 14.96 11.04
N ALA A 343 -4.62 15.44 11.33
CA ALA A 343 -3.46 15.27 10.46
C ALA A 343 -3.16 13.79 10.22
N TYR A 344 -3.19 12.95 11.26
CA TYR A 344 -2.99 11.51 11.12
C TYR A 344 -4.07 10.86 10.25
N GLN A 345 -5.35 11.23 10.45
CA GLN A 345 -6.44 10.76 9.59
C GLN A 345 -6.21 11.15 8.13
N GLU A 346 -5.88 12.41 7.86
CA GLU A 346 -5.64 12.91 6.50
C GLU A 346 -4.53 12.11 5.82
N LEU A 347 -3.39 11.94 6.50
CA LEU A 347 -2.26 11.16 6.02
C LEU A 347 -2.64 9.70 5.72
N VAL A 348 -3.30 9.03 6.66
CA VAL A 348 -3.78 7.63 6.50
C VAL A 348 -4.70 7.49 5.28
N LEU A 349 -5.59 8.45 5.06
CA LEU A 349 -6.54 8.40 3.95
C LEU A 349 -5.91 8.76 2.61
N SER A 350 -4.92 9.66 2.59
CA SER A 350 -4.20 10.08 1.38
C SER A 350 -3.21 9.04 0.86
N GLU A 351 -2.69 8.16 1.73
CA GLU A 351 -1.69 7.18 1.34
C GLU A 351 -2.25 6.20 0.29
N PRO A 352 -1.48 5.83 -0.74
CA PRO A 352 -1.93 4.87 -1.74
C PRO A 352 -2.17 3.50 -1.11
N ASP A 353 -3.01 2.71 -1.78
CA ASP A 353 -3.42 1.36 -1.38
C ASP A 353 -2.22 0.38 -1.20
N SER A 354 -1.09 0.69 -1.85
CA SER A 354 0.17 -0.06 -1.72
C SER A 354 0.91 0.20 -0.41
N ALA A 355 0.66 1.32 0.25
CA ALA A 355 1.30 1.74 1.49
C ALA A 355 0.36 1.55 2.69
N VAL A 356 -0.85 2.11 2.60
CA VAL A 356 -1.95 1.93 3.55
C VAL A 356 -3.15 1.41 2.77
N ASN A 357 -3.41 0.11 2.86
CA ASN A 357 -4.51 -0.50 2.11
C ASN A 357 -5.88 -0.12 2.68
N GLN A 358 -6.90 -0.19 1.84
CA GLN A 358 -8.28 0.12 2.20
C GLN A 358 -8.78 -0.52 3.52
N PRO A 359 -8.62 -1.84 3.78
CA PRO A 359 -8.99 -2.41 5.09
C PRO A 359 -8.32 -1.71 6.29
N LEU A 360 -7.06 -1.31 6.17
CA LEU A 360 -6.33 -0.63 7.25
C LEU A 360 -6.83 0.81 7.46
N LYS A 361 -7.29 1.49 6.40
CA LYS A 361 -7.97 2.79 6.49
C LYS A 361 -9.32 2.66 7.20
N GLU A 362 -10.11 1.63 6.84
CA GLU A 362 -11.41 1.35 7.47
C GLU A 362 -11.26 1.03 8.97
N VAL A 363 -10.23 0.25 9.34
CA VAL A 363 -9.92 -0.04 10.75
C VAL A 363 -9.68 1.24 11.54
N PHE A 364 -8.89 2.19 11.01
CA PHE A 364 -8.65 3.46 11.71
C PHE A 364 -9.95 4.23 11.97
N LEU A 365 -10.79 4.41 10.94
CA LEU A 365 -12.04 5.15 11.08
C LEU A 365 -13.00 4.47 12.05
N ALA A 366 -13.05 3.14 12.04
CA ALA A 366 -13.85 2.36 12.99
C ALA A 366 -13.34 2.52 14.44
N LEU A 367 -12.02 2.48 14.65
CA LEU A 367 -11.39 2.70 15.96
C LEU A 367 -11.65 4.13 16.47
N ARG A 368 -11.49 5.13 15.60
CA ARG A 368 -11.77 6.52 15.94
C ARG A 368 -13.24 6.73 16.29
N ARG A 369 -14.15 6.15 15.51
CA ARG A 369 -15.58 6.19 15.79
C ARG A 369 -15.87 5.57 17.15
N ALA A 370 -15.37 4.36 17.43
CA ALA A 370 -15.58 3.71 18.71
C ALA A 370 -15.10 4.59 19.88
N ALA A 371 -13.90 5.18 19.77
CA ALA A 371 -13.38 6.08 20.78
C ALA A 371 -14.29 7.30 21.01
N GLU A 372 -14.69 8.01 19.94
CA GLU A 372 -15.52 9.22 20.08
C GLU A 372 -16.92 8.93 20.65
N PHE A 373 -17.50 7.77 20.32
CA PHE A 373 -18.82 7.38 20.85
C PHE A 373 -18.75 6.84 22.28
N ASP A 374 -17.71 6.09 22.66
CA ASP A 374 -17.54 5.60 24.03
C ASP A 374 -17.24 6.75 25.01
N SER A 375 -16.54 7.80 24.59
CA SER A 375 -16.32 9.02 25.38
C SER A 375 -17.56 9.92 25.49
N SER A 376 -18.65 9.59 24.80
CA SER A 376 -19.92 10.34 24.81
C SER A 376 -20.95 9.80 25.81
N VAL A 377 -20.64 8.70 26.51
CA VAL A 377 -21.47 8.06 27.55
C VAL A 377 -20.84 8.30 28.92
#